data_AF-A0A9E0UDC3-F1
#
_entry.id   AF-A0A9E0UDC3-F1
#
_cell.length_a   1.000
_cell.length_b   1.000
_cell.length_c   1.000
_cell.angle_alpha   90.00
_cell.angle_beta   90.00
_cell.angle_gamma   90.00
#
_symmetry.space_group_name_H-M   'P 1'
#
loop_
_entity.id
_entity.type
_entity.pdbx_description
1 polymer ?
#
loop_
_entity_poly.entity_id
_entity_poly.type
_entity_poly.pdbx_seq_one_letter_code
_entity_poly.pdbx_strand_id
1 'polypeptide(L)'
;MPISHAYPPDTFGDRFDLAKLPLARPGSGYAVQYLGSDTLLDRQHRCFLSVRDPELNALFESFDAAFAAAENWLRQQESSAEEHPLAIVPADFDRELQRHVLIYGVLPTLP
;
A
#
# COMPACT_ATOMS: atom_id res chain seq x y z
N MET A 1 -21.86 15.05 14.91
CA MET A 1 -22.05 14.32 13.65
C MET A 1 -20.69 13.74 13.28
N PRO A 2 -20.47 12.42 13.19
CA PRO A 2 -19.21 11.94 12.65
C PRO A 2 -19.23 12.24 11.15
N ILE A 3 -18.24 12.97 10.67
CA ILE A 3 -18.11 13.29 9.26
C ILE A 3 -17.65 12.00 8.57
N SER A 4 -18.56 11.31 7.89
CA SER A 4 -18.21 10.23 6.97
C SER A 4 -17.52 10.84 5.75
N HIS A 5 -16.25 11.21 5.89
CA HIS A 5 -15.39 11.46 4.73
C HIS A 5 -15.11 10.11 4.08
N ALA A 6 -15.93 9.76 3.09
CA ALA A 6 -15.51 8.78 2.09
C ALA A 6 -14.39 9.46 1.30
N TYR A 7 -13.18 8.89 1.33
CA TYR A 7 -12.09 9.41 0.54
C TYR A 7 -12.40 9.18 -0.95
N PRO A 8 -12.03 10.10 -1.85
CA PRO A 8 -12.11 9.85 -3.29
C PRO A 8 -11.45 8.52 -3.69
N PRO A 9 -11.97 7.81 -4.70
CA PRO A 9 -11.47 6.48 -5.09
C PRO A 9 -10.01 6.48 -5.59
N ASP A 10 -9.47 7.64 -5.96
CA ASP A 10 -8.12 7.88 -6.45
C ASP A 10 -7.17 8.45 -5.37
N THR A 11 -7.63 8.58 -4.12
CA THR A 11 -6.86 9.19 -3.01
C THR A 11 -5.50 8.55 -2.79
N PHE A 12 -5.37 7.25 -3.02
CA PHE A 12 -4.13 6.48 -2.80
C PHE A 12 -3.50 6.00 -4.11
N GLY A 13 -3.88 6.62 -5.24
CA GLY A 13 -3.54 6.21 -6.60
C GLY A 13 -4.71 5.56 -7.33
N ASP A 14 -4.55 5.38 -8.65
CA ASP A 14 -5.54 4.73 -9.49
C ASP A 14 -5.74 3.27 -9.09
N ARG A 15 -6.99 2.81 -9.14
CA ARG A 15 -7.31 1.41 -8.93
C ARG A 15 -6.70 0.56 -10.04
N PHE A 16 -5.98 -0.49 -9.66
CA PHE A 16 -5.38 -1.44 -10.60
C PHE A 16 -5.62 -2.91 -10.22
N ASP A 17 -5.52 -3.79 -11.21
CA ASP A 17 -5.59 -5.24 -11.07
C ASP A 17 -4.19 -5.83 -11.27
N LEU A 18 -3.65 -6.48 -10.23
CA LEU A 18 -2.31 -7.08 -10.26
C LEU A 18 -2.11 -8.03 -11.45
N ALA A 19 -3.14 -8.79 -11.83
CA ALA A 19 -3.06 -9.75 -12.93
C ALA A 19 -2.98 -9.08 -14.31
N LYS A 20 -3.36 -7.80 -14.41
CA LYS A 20 -3.37 -7.02 -15.65
C LYS A 20 -2.20 -6.07 -15.77
N LEU A 21 -1.41 -5.89 -14.71
CA LEU A 21 -0.26 -5.00 -14.76
C LEU A 21 0.88 -5.67 -15.56
N PRO A 22 1.55 -4.94 -16.47
CA PRO A 22 2.67 -5.45 -17.24
C PRO A 22 3.95 -5.46 -16.38
N LEU A 23 3.92 -6.13 -15.22
CA LEU A 23 5.05 -6.19 -14.30
C LEU A 23 6.02 -7.29 -14.70
N ALA A 24 7.32 -7.00 -14.62
CA ALA A 24 8.37 -8.00 -14.82
C ALA A 24 8.32 -9.10 -13.74
N ARG A 25 7.78 -8.78 -12.56
CA ARG A 25 7.48 -9.73 -11.49
C ARG A 25 6.02 -9.55 -11.08
N PRO A 26 5.18 -10.59 -11.12
CA PRO A 26 3.82 -10.49 -10.62
C PRO A 26 3.86 -10.23 -9.11
N GLY A 27 3.17 -9.18 -8.65
CA GLY A 27 2.95 -8.99 -7.21
C GLY A 27 1.98 -10.04 -6.68
N SER A 28 2.18 -10.46 -5.44
CA SER A 28 1.28 -11.41 -4.75
C SER A 28 0.20 -10.70 -3.94
N GLY A 29 0.30 -9.38 -3.77
CA GLY A 29 -0.70 -8.57 -3.09
C GLY A 29 -0.53 -7.08 -3.27
N TYR A 30 -1.37 -6.34 -2.56
CA TYR A 30 -1.37 -4.89 -2.48
C TYR A 30 -0.80 -4.47 -1.13
N ALA A 31 -0.01 -3.40 -1.08
CA ALA A 31 0.49 -2.83 0.18
C ALA A 31 0.17 -1.33 0.25
N VAL A 32 -0.07 -0.82 1.46
CA VAL A 32 -0.21 0.62 1.70
C VAL A 32 1.15 1.14 2.16
N GLN A 33 1.76 2.02 1.37
CA GLN A 33 3.04 2.64 1.65
C GLN A 33 2.86 4.06 2.17
N TYR A 34 3.66 4.44 3.17
CA TYR A 34 3.86 5.84 3.52
C TYR A 34 4.93 6.46 2.61
N LEU A 35 4.52 7.38 1.75
CA LEU A 35 5.39 7.99 0.73
C LEU A 35 6.54 8.78 1.38
N GLY A 36 7.72 8.72 0.76
CA GLY A 36 8.94 9.30 1.32
C GLY A 36 9.61 8.44 2.40
N SER A 37 9.07 7.25 2.69
CA SER A 37 9.66 6.27 3.60
C SER A 37 9.70 4.86 3.00
N ASP A 38 10.42 3.96 3.66
CA ASP A 38 10.45 2.52 3.39
C ASP A 38 9.47 1.73 4.26
N THR A 39 8.37 2.36 4.71
CA THR A 39 7.42 1.73 5.63
C THR A 39 6.09 1.36 4.97
N LEU A 40 5.51 0.25 5.43
CA LEU A 40 4.21 -0.26 4.99
C LEU A 40 3.26 -0.40 6.16
N LEU A 41 1.96 -0.21 5.90
CA LEU A 41 0.91 -0.42 6.89
C LEU A 41 0.81 -1.91 7.22
N ASP A 42 1.15 -2.24 8.45
CA ASP A 42 1.00 -3.57 8.99
C ASP A 42 -0.48 -3.88 9.30
N ARG A 43 -0.94 -5.05 8.87
CA ARG A 43 -2.34 -5.49 9.02
C ARG A 43 -2.71 -5.85 10.45
N GLN A 44 -1.75 -6.33 11.24
CA GLN A 44 -1.99 -6.86 12.58
C GLN A 44 -1.96 -5.77 13.63
N HIS A 45 -0.93 -4.93 13.59
CA HIS A 45 -0.64 -3.86 14.52
C HIS A 45 -1.25 -2.52 14.10
N ARG A 46 -1.68 -2.38 12.83
CA ARG A 46 -2.27 -1.16 12.26
C ARG A 46 -1.36 0.06 12.41
N CYS A 47 -0.06 -0.17 12.25
CA CYS A 47 0.97 0.86 12.26
C CYS A 47 1.91 0.67 11.06
N PHE A 48 2.70 1.69 10.76
CA PHE A 48 3.71 1.60 9.70
C PHE A 48 4.99 0.97 10.25
N LEU A 49 5.43 -0.13 9.63
CA LEU A 49 6.70 -0.80 9.92
C LEU A 49 7.61 -0.78 8.69
N SER A 50 8.92 -0.82 8.89
CA SER A 50 9.89 -0.90 7.78
C SER A 50 9.67 -2.17 6.97
N VAL A 51 9.87 -2.12 5.65
CA VAL A 51 9.87 -3.32 4.78
C VAL A 51 10.85 -4.41 5.22
N ARG A 52 11.86 -4.04 6.03
CA ARG A 52 12.88 -4.94 6.59
C ARG A 52 12.50 -5.55 7.93
N ASP A 53 11.38 -5.12 8.52
CA ASP A 53 10.89 -5.65 9.78
C ASP A 53 10.39 -7.10 9.55
N PRO A 54 10.92 -8.10 10.28
CA PRO A 54 10.53 -9.49 10.10
C PRO A 54 9.10 -9.78 10.55
N GLU A 55 8.51 -8.94 11.40
CA GLU A 55 7.13 -9.09 11.89
C GLU A 55 6.12 -8.41 10.97
N LEU A 56 6.57 -7.67 9.95
CA LEU A 56 5.69 -6.98 9.02
C LEU A 56 4.80 -7.97 8.27
N ASN A 57 3.50 -7.68 8.26
CA ASN A 57 2.47 -8.34 7.49
C ASN A 57 1.64 -7.29 6.74
N ALA A 58 2.11 -6.90 5.55
CA ALA A 58 1.55 -5.78 4.79
C ALA A 58 0.89 -6.16 3.45
N LEU A 59 0.75 -7.45 3.14
CA LEU A 59 0.11 -7.90 1.89
C LEU A 59 -1.41 -8.03 2.08
N PHE A 60 -2.15 -7.21 1.36
CA PHE A 60 -3.60 -7.27 1.22
C PHE A 60 -3.99 -8.03 -0.06
N GLU A 61 -5.07 -8.81 0.00
CA GLU A 61 -5.52 -9.65 -1.11
C GLU A 61 -6.18 -8.86 -2.25
N SER A 62 -6.60 -7.61 -2.00
CA SER A 62 -7.25 -6.76 -2.99
C SER A 62 -6.94 -5.28 -2.76
N PHE A 63 -7.10 -4.48 -3.82
CA PHE A 63 -7.00 -3.02 -3.73
C PHE A 63 -8.02 -2.46 -2.72
N ASP A 64 -9.24 -2.99 -2.71
CA ASP A 64 -10.30 -2.55 -1.78
C ASP A 64 -9.94 -2.80 -0.32
N ALA A 65 -9.31 -3.94 -0.03
CA ALA A 65 -8.85 -4.27 1.32
C ALA A 65 -7.73 -3.31 1.77
N ALA A 66 -6.79 -2.99 0.88
CA ALA A 66 -5.74 -2.01 1.15
C ALA A 66 -6.33 -0.59 1.33
N PHE A 67 -7.29 -0.20 0.49
CA PHE A 67 -7.97 1.08 0.56
C PHE A 67 -8.72 1.25 1.89
N ALA A 68 -9.52 0.26 2.28
CA ALA A 68 -10.24 0.28 3.54
C ALA A 68 -9.30 0.36 4.76
N ALA A 69 -8.14 -0.32 4.70
CA ALA A 69 -7.13 -0.24 5.75
C ALA A 69 -6.49 1.16 5.84
N ALA A 70 -6.13 1.75 4.69
CA ALA A 70 -5.58 3.11 4.61
C ALA A 70 -6.57 4.15 5.14
N GLU A 71 -7.84 4.10 4.71
CA GLU A 71 -8.89 4.99 5.22
C GLU A 71 -9.05 4.87 6.74
N ASN A 72 -9.08 3.65 7.26
CA ASN A 72 -9.24 3.40 8.68
C ASN A 72 -8.06 3.94 9.48
N TRP A 73 -6.84 3.81 8.95
CA TRP A 73 -5.65 4.36 9.58
C TRP A 73 -5.68 5.89 9.59
N LEU A 74 -6.02 6.55 8.47
CA LEU A 74 -6.16 8.01 8.42
C LEU A 74 -7.24 8.53 9.37
N ARG A 75 -8.41 7.86 9.43
CA ARG A 75 -9.48 8.20 10.38
C ARG A 75 -9.01 8.17 11.83
N GLN A 76 -8.01 7.35 12.17
CA GLN A 76 -7.45 7.26 13.52
C GLN A 76 -6.41 8.35 13.82
N GLN A 77 -5.75 8.92 12.81
CA GLN A 77 -4.74 9.97 13.03
C GLN A 77 -5.36 11.36 13.28
N GLU A 78 -6.68 11.52 13.06
CA GLU A 78 -7.37 12.82 13.11
C GLU A 78 -6.75 13.88 12.16
N SER A 79 -6.03 13.43 11.13
CA SER A 79 -5.27 14.25 10.18
C SER A 79 -5.73 14.02 8.75
N SER A 80 -5.38 14.95 7.85
CA SER A 80 -5.77 14.90 6.44
C SER A 80 -4.84 13.99 5.62
N ALA A 81 -5.28 13.56 4.45
CA ALA A 81 -4.43 12.81 3.50
C ALA A 81 -3.25 13.66 2.96
N GLU A 82 -3.31 14.99 3.07
CA GLU A 82 -2.20 15.88 2.70
C GLU A 82 -1.07 15.85 3.74
N GLU A 83 -1.39 15.63 5.01
CA GLU A 83 -0.41 15.49 6.10
C GLU A 83 0.22 14.09 6.16
N HIS A 84 -0.49 13.09 5.61
CA HIS A 84 -0.07 11.70 5.57
C HIS A 84 -0.11 11.16 4.13
N PRO A 85 0.95 11.36 3.34
CA PRO A 85 0.96 10.94 1.95
C PRO A 85 1.07 9.41 1.88
N LEU A 86 -0.03 8.74 1.51
CA LEU A 86 -0.12 7.28 1.38
C LEU A 86 -0.30 6.87 -0.08
N ALA A 87 0.20 5.70 -0.45
CA ALA A 87 -0.04 5.09 -1.75
C ALA A 87 -0.34 3.60 -1.63
N ILE A 88 -1.21 3.08 -2.49
CA ILE A 88 -1.42 1.63 -2.64
C ILE A 88 -0.55 1.14 -3.80
N VAL A 89 0.31 0.17 -3.53
CA VAL A 89 1.30 -0.33 -4.49
C VAL A 89 1.23 -1.85 -4.63
N PRO A 90 1.56 -2.40 -5.81
CA PRO A 90 1.86 -3.83 -5.94
C PRO A 90 3.02 -4.22 -5.04
N ALA A 91 2.88 -5.32 -4.33
CA ALA A 91 3.92 -5.83 -3.44
C ALA A 91 3.99 -7.35 -3.49
N ASP A 92 5.14 -7.88 -3.05
CA ASP A 92 5.37 -9.30 -2.85
C ASP A 92 6.24 -9.51 -1.60
N PHE A 93 6.29 -10.74 -1.09
CA PHE A 93 7.17 -11.13 -0.01
C PHE A 93 8.30 -12.01 -0.57
N ASP A 94 9.52 -11.49 -0.52
CA ASP A 94 10.71 -12.22 -0.93
C ASP A 94 11.07 -13.24 0.17
N ARG A 95 10.87 -14.52 -0.13
CA ARG A 95 11.15 -15.62 0.81
C ARG A 95 12.64 -15.89 0.98
N GLU A 96 13.49 -15.50 0.04
CA GLU A 96 14.94 -15.68 0.19
C GLU A 96 15.52 -14.61 1.10
N LEU A 97 15.04 -13.37 0.94
CA LEU A 97 15.50 -12.22 1.72
C LEU A 97 14.66 -11.96 2.99
N GLN A 98 13.58 -12.72 3.19
CA GLN A 98 12.63 -12.62 4.33
C GLN A 98 12.11 -11.19 4.55
N ARG A 99 11.70 -10.53 3.47
CA ARG A 99 11.24 -9.12 3.52
C ARG A 99 10.23 -8.79 2.44
N HIS A 100 9.47 -7.71 2.65
CA HIS A 100 8.57 -7.18 1.63
C HIS A 100 9.35 -6.50 0.51
N VAL A 101 8.90 -6.69 -0.73
CA VAL A 101 9.43 -6.02 -1.91
C VAL A 101 8.29 -5.25 -2.57
N LEU A 102 8.50 -3.95 -2.73
CA LEU A 102 7.59 -3.09 -3.45
C LEU A 102 7.87 -3.20 -4.94
N ILE A 103 6.83 -3.54 -5.71
CA ILE A 103 6.92 -3.69 -7.14
C ILE A 103 6.37 -2.41 -7.76
N TYR A 104 7.26 -1.44 -7.90
CA TYR A 104 6.99 -0.30 -8.75
C TYR A 104 7.11 -0.76 -10.19
N GLY A 105 5.99 -0.71 -10.93
CA GLY A 105 6.06 -0.78 -12.37
C GLY A 105 6.89 0.41 -12.86
N VAL A 106 8.15 0.19 -13.21
CA VAL A 106 8.80 1.10 -14.15
C VAL A 106 8.03 0.88 -15.44
N LEU A 107 7.20 1.84 -15.84
CA LEU A 107 6.83 1.95 -17.25
C LEU A 107 8.16 2.27 -17.94
N PRO A 108 8.82 1.36 -18.69
CA PRO A 108 9.74 1.86 -19.68
C PRO A 108 8.87 2.73 -20.58
N THR A 109 9.13 4.03 -20.62
CA THR A 109 8.80 4.81 -21.81
C THR A 109 9.44 4.04 -22.95
N LEU A 110 8.63 3.41 -23.81
CA LEU A 110 9.12 2.85 -25.07
C LEU A 110 9.98 3.94 -25.73
N PRO A 111 11.20 3.61 -26.20
CA PRO A 111 12.09 4.58 -26.84
C PRO A 111 11.46 5.18 -28.11
#